data_AF-A0A178K2F2-F1
#
_entry.id   AF-A0A178K2F2-F1
#
_cell.length_a   1.000
_cell.length_b   1.000
_cell.length_c   1.000
_cell.angle_alpha   90.00
_cell.angle_beta   90.00
_cell.angle_gamma   90.00
#
_symmetry.space_group_name_H-M   'P 1'
#
loop_
_entity.id
_entity.type
_entity.pdbx_description
1 polymer ?
#
loop_
_entity_poly.entity_id
_entity_poly.type
_entity_poly.pdbx_seq_one_letter_code
_entity_poly.pdbx_strand_id
1 'polypeptide(L)' 'MNRKKKVNEILKKRLKKKNAKLHKSNKPRYISKAERAKMELESAQTTEPQQESSETSADSE' A
#
# COMPACT_ATOMS: atom_id res chain seq x y z
N MET A 1 37.82 12.72 -12.78
CA MET A 1 36.48 12.21 -13.16
C MET A 1 35.79 13.26 -14.03
N ASN A 2 35.46 12.95 -15.29
CA ASN A 2 34.82 13.89 -16.20
C ASN A 2 33.56 14.50 -15.58
N ARG A 3 33.34 15.80 -15.80
CA ARG A 3 32.18 16.56 -15.27
C ARG A 3 30.85 15.84 -15.48
N LYS A 4 30.66 15.25 -16.67
CA LYS A 4 29.47 14.43 -17.02
C LYS A 4 29.27 13.25 -16.07
N LYS A 5 30.33 12.50 -15.74
CA LYS A 5 30.26 11.35 -14.81
C LYS A 5 29.87 11.81 -13.40
N LYS A 6 30.45 12.92 -12.93
CA LYS A 6 30.17 13.49 -11.59
C LYS A 6 28.70 13.91 -11.43
N VAL A 7 28.14 14.59 -12.43
CA VAL A 7 26.73 14.99 -12.43
C VAL A 7 25.81 13.77 -12.37
N ASN A 8 26.06 12.75 -13.19
CA ASN A 8 25.25 11.53 -13.21
C ASN A 8 25.31 10.77 -11.88
N GLU A 9 26.48 10.71 -11.24
CA GLU A 9 26.61 10.10 -9.92
C GLU A 9 25.82 10.85 -8.85
N ILE A 10 25.85 12.18 -8.85
CA ILE A 10 25.08 13.01 -7.91
C ILE A 10 23.58 12.79 -8.11
N LEU A 11 23.10 12.77 -9.35
CA LEU A 11 21.69 12.52 -9.67
C LEU A 11 21.25 11.13 -9.19
N LYS A 12 22.04 10.09 -9.48
CA LYS A 12 21.77 8.72 -9.01
C LYS A 12 21.74 8.63 -7.48
N LYS A 13 22.67 9.30 -6.79
CA LYS A 13 22.69 9.36 -5.32
C LYS A 13 21.44 10.04 -4.76
N ARG A 14 20.99 11.14 -5.36
CA ARG A 14 19.75 11.84 -4.95
C ARG A 14 18.51 10.99 -5.19
N LEU A 15 18.41 10.33 -6.36
CA LEU A 15 17.32 9.42 -6.68
C LEU A 15 17.21 8.27 -5.66
N LYS A 16 18.35 7.61 -5.36
CA LYS A 16 18.40 6.55 -4.35
C LYS A 16 17.95 7.03 -2.97
N LYS A 17 18.38 8.23 -2.55
CA LYS A 17 17.92 8.82 -1.27
C LYS A 17 16.43 9.12 -1.25
N LYS A 18 15.84 9.57 -2.37
CA LYS A 18 14.40 9.81 -2.48
C LYS A 18 13.62 8.48 -2.41
N ASN A 19 14.06 7.48 -3.15
CA ASN A 19 13.40 6.16 -3.17
C ASN A 19 13.50 5.47 -1.80
N ALA A 20 14.65 5.58 -1.13
CA ALA A 20 14.85 5.07 0.23
C ALA A 20 13.82 5.62 1.22
N LYS A 21 13.44 6.90 1.09
CA LYS A 21 12.44 7.57 1.93
C LYS A 21 11.00 7.19 1.60
N LEU A 22 10.75 6.69 0.39
CA LEU A 22 9.40 6.35 -0.09
C LEU A 22 9.03 4.89 0.17
N HIS A 23 9.95 4.07 0.66
CA HIS A 23 9.66 2.68 1.02
C HIS A 23 8.78 2.62 2.28
N LYS A 24 7.47 2.50 2.07
CA LYS A 24 6.55 1.95 3.06
C LYS A 24 6.75 0.43 3.13
N SER A 25 6.88 -0.13 4.33
CA SER A 25 6.84 -1.58 4.50
C SER A 25 5.46 -2.11 4.10
N ASN A 26 5.39 -3.19 3.33
CA ASN A 26 4.13 -3.85 2.97
C ASN A 26 3.47 -4.61 4.14
N LYS A 27 3.93 -4.36 5.36
CA LYS A 27 3.43 -5.00 6.58
C LYS A 27 2.43 -4.04 7.22
N PRO A 28 1.24 -4.51 7.62
CA PRO A 28 0.34 -3.67 8.40
C PRO A 28 1.07 -3.27 9.70
N ARG A 29 0.93 -2.00 10.09
CA ARG A 29 1.50 -1.52 11.35
C ARG A 29 0.84 -2.32 12.47
N TYR A 30 1.63 -2.90 13.39
CA TYR A 30 1.06 -3.51 14.57
C TYR A 30 0.35 -2.44 15.39
N ILE A 31 -0.94 -2.65 15.61
CA ILE A 31 -1.79 -1.84 16.48
C ILE A 31 -2.11 -2.67 17.72
N SER A 32 -2.25 -2.01 18.86
CA SER A 32 -2.55 -2.71 20.12
C SER A 32 -3.90 -3.43 20.06
N LYS A 33 -4.12 -4.43 20.92
CA LYS A 33 -5.40 -5.17 20.96
C LYS A 33 -6.61 -4.24 21.15
N ALA A 34 -6.47 -3.18 21.95
CA ALA A 34 -7.52 -2.20 22.18
C ALA A 34 -7.82 -1.35 20.93
N GLU A 35 -6.78 -0.94 20.20
CA GLU A 35 -6.95 -0.19 18.93
C GLU A 35 -7.52 -1.06 17.82
N ARG A 36 -7.15 -2.34 17.77
CA ARG A 36 -7.72 -3.29 16.81
C ARG A 36 -9.22 -3.50 17.06
N ALA A 37 -9.64 -3.68 18.32
CA ALA A 37 -11.06 -3.80 18.66
C ALA A 37 -11.86 -2.51 18.32
N LYS A 38 -11.27 -1.32 18.55
CA LYS A 38 -11.88 -0.04 18.17
C LYS A 38 -12.04 0.08 16.65
N MET A 39 -11.00 -0.28 15.89
CA MET A 39 -11.03 -0.23 14.43
C MET A 39 -11.97 -1.29 13.83
N GLU A 40 -12.09 -2.47 14.45
CA GLU A 40 -13.06 -3.51 14.05
C GLU A 40 -14.51 -3.04 14.30
N LEU A 41 -14.79 -2.42 15.45
CA LEU A 41 -16.11 -1.84 15.76
C LEU A 41 -16.46 -0.65 14.84
N GLU A 42 -15.51 0.24 14.56
CA GLU A 42 -15.69 1.34 13.60
C GLU A 42 -15.86 0.81 12.18
N SER A 43 -15.06 -0.20 11.77
CA SER A 43 -15.21 -0.83 10.46
C SER A 43 -16.58 -1.50 10.31
N ALA A 44 -17.04 -2.24 11.33
CA ALA A 44 -18.35 -2.87 11.36
C ALA A 44 -19.51 -1.87 11.35
N GLN A 45 -19.36 -0.68 11.95
CA GLN A 45 -20.36 0.39 11.83
C GLN A 45 -20.37 1.07 10.44
N THR A 46 -19.24 1.07 9.73
CA THR A 46 -19.15 1.62 8.36
C THR A 46 -19.45 0.61 7.26
N THR A 47 -19.55 -0.69 7.57
CA THR A 47 -19.90 -1.75 6.61
C THR A 47 -21.03 -2.63 7.14
N GLU A 48 -22.25 -2.10 7.08
CA GLU A 48 -23.44 -2.88 6.75
C GLU A 48 -23.70 -2.74 5.23
N PRO A 49 -24.32 -3.73 4.57
CA PRO A 49 -23.66 -4.50 3.52
C PRO A 49 -24.13 -4.11 2.12
N GLN A 50 -23.22 -4.17 1.14
CA GLN A 50 -23.62 -4.45 -0.25
C GLN A 50 -23.39 -5.94 -0.49
N GLN A 51 -24.40 -6.74 -0.12
CA GLN A 51 -24.67 -8.01 -0.78
C GLN A 51 -25.65 -7.76 -1.95
N GLU A 52 -25.62 -8.68 -2.92
CA GLU A 52 -26.38 -8.76 -4.19
C GLU A 52 -25.71 -8.02 -5.37
N SER A 53 -25.37 -8.62 -6.52
CA SER A 53 -25.77 -9.87 -7.16
C SER A 53 -24.85 -10.20 -8.34
N SER A 54 -24.34 -11.43 -8.47
CA SER A 54 -24.30 -12.23 -9.71
C SER A 54 -23.37 -13.46 -9.58
N GLU A 55 -23.86 -14.52 -8.93
CA GLU A 55 -23.58 -15.87 -9.43
C GLU A 55 -24.68 -16.18 -10.45
N THR A 56 -24.32 -16.42 -11.72
CA THR A 56 -24.88 -17.45 -12.63
C THR A 56 -24.50 -17.14 -14.08
N SER A 57 -23.52 -17.86 -14.63
CA SER A 57 -23.62 -18.56 -15.92
C SER A 57 -22.26 -19.15 -16.30
N ALA A 58 -21.92 -20.27 -15.66
CA ALA A 58 -21.24 -21.33 -16.38
C ALA A 58 -22.31 -22.06 -17.19
N ASP A 59 -22.48 -21.71 -18.47
CA ASP A 59 -23.07 -22.60 -19.47
C ASP A 59 -22.57 -22.21 -20.87
N SER A 60 -22.18 -23.25 -21.61
CA SER A 60 -21.88 -23.42 -23.03
C SER A 60 -21.96 -22.22 -24.02
N GLU A 61 -20.90 -21.98 -24.80
CA GLU A 61 -20.73 -22.40 -26.22
C GLU A 61 -19.35 -21.99 -26.78
#